data_AF-A0A0D6ALN8-F1
#
_entry.id   AF-A0A0D6ALN8-F1
#
_cell.length_a   1.000
_cell.length_b   1.000
_cell.length_c   1.000
_cell.angle_alpha   90.00
_cell.angle_beta   90.00
_cell.angle_gamma   90.00
#
_symmetry.space_group_name_H-M   'P 1'
#
loop_
_entity.id
_entity.type
_entity.pdbx_description
1 polymer ?
#
loop_
_entity_poly.entity_id
_entity_poly.type
_entity_poly.pdbx_seq_one_letter_code
_entity_poly.pdbx_strand_id
1 'polypeptide(L)'
;MANFDFGIIDGNFFTNNGTVTSNSDDVFFFTLEDSSSVIHVNLFNITGGDADLELYEDSNLNGTLDSGDLLVVSSTRNNNEDEFIKILEADIDGINLDSDYLVKVFSFDGNTVDYDFSLVMTEATPSEEVGINLSPNNQTVFSDFIRGTNSSIVNRNFDAIEYTTSQQGVIFGQISTDFNETNLNVRIFDDSNNNTVFDPRDEILGQQEITRQNGFISIPVEAGRGFVQLENLSDSGYDYSLTASYANASTTDQSALTLRGGTAQIAYVAYYGRPADPSGVNFWNEILRNGNVNYSPRTGDTLTGNQRTVYNRIVNDFGNSAESNRLFGNMSNREKVNQVYNFTFGRDAETAGLNYWTTQLNNGAVTLATFALEVALGAQNQDIIVLRNKINSADLFSTSINTQAERTAYSGSSAEVFGRDWLDPFENFTANQRIVDSALTALTE
;
A
#
# COMPACT_ATOMS: atom_id res chain seq x y z
N MET A 1 23.40 -9.83 23.45
CA MET A 1 24.06 -8.54 23.31
C MET A 1 25.27 -8.71 22.42
N ALA A 2 25.08 -8.50 21.12
CA ALA A 2 26.20 -8.25 20.23
C ALA A 2 26.46 -6.75 20.20
N ASN A 3 27.74 -6.38 20.30
CA ASN A 3 28.17 -4.99 20.21
C ASN A 3 28.93 -4.82 18.91
N PHE A 4 28.51 -3.84 18.12
CA PHE A 4 29.11 -3.48 16.85
C PHE A 4 29.69 -2.08 16.99
N ASP A 5 30.96 -1.91 16.68
CA ASP A 5 31.65 -0.62 16.72
C ASP A 5 31.96 -0.21 15.28
N PHE A 6 31.30 0.86 14.82
CA PHE A 6 31.48 1.42 13.49
C PHE A 6 32.52 2.55 13.45
N GLY A 7 33.07 2.96 14.60
CA GLY A 7 34.01 4.06 14.72
C GLY A 7 33.41 5.40 14.28
N ILE A 8 34.27 6.27 13.74
CA ILE A 8 33.87 7.59 13.26
C ILE A 8 33.07 7.46 11.96
N ILE A 9 31.88 8.05 11.94
CA ILE A 9 31.06 8.16 10.74
C ILE A 9 31.32 9.52 10.12
N ASP A 10 31.89 9.53 8.92
CA ASP A 10 32.18 10.71 8.11
C ASP A 10 31.78 10.41 6.65
N GLY A 11 30.48 10.52 6.36
CA GLY A 11 29.91 10.24 5.03
C GLY A 11 29.87 8.76 4.60
N ASN A 12 30.14 7.81 5.51
CA ASN A 12 30.13 6.37 5.21
C ASN A 12 28.75 5.73 5.44
N PHE A 13 28.40 4.77 4.58
CA PHE A 13 27.21 3.92 4.69
C PHE A 13 27.57 2.62 5.40
N PHE A 14 26.86 2.30 6.48
CA PHE A 14 27.02 1.03 7.20
C PHE A 14 25.77 0.20 7.10
N THR A 15 25.95 -1.09 6.82
CA THR A 15 24.90 -2.10 6.94
C THR A 15 25.34 -3.25 7.80
N ASN A 16 24.39 -3.83 8.51
CA ASN A 16 24.58 -5.06 9.24
C ASN A 16 23.31 -5.90 9.19
N ASN A 17 23.44 -7.21 9.20
CA ASN A 17 22.31 -8.11 9.38
C ASN A 17 22.41 -8.67 10.81
N GLY A 18 21.31 -8.70 11.53
CA GLY A 18 21.30 -9.07 12.94
C GLY A 18 20.10 -9.87 13.36
N THR A 19 20.16 -10.35 14.61
CA THR A 19 19.11 -11.15 15.22
C THR A 19 18.99 -10.76 16.68
N VAL A 20 17.83 -10.22 17.08
CA VAL A 20 17.49 -9.94 18.47
C VAL A 20 16.52 -10.97 19.03
N THR A 21 16.48 -11.08 20.36
CA THR A 21 15.54 -11.94 21.08
C THR A 21 14.99 -11.20 22.29
N SER A 22 13.96 -11.73 22.93
CA SER A 22 13.40 -11.17 24.19
C SER A 22 14.40 -11.05 25.35
N ASN A 23 15.62 -11.60 25.23
CA ASN A 23 16.67 -11.51 26.24
C ASN A 23 18.02 -11.02 25.66
N SER A 24 18.05 -10.56 24.42
CA SER A 24 19.28 -10.13 23.75
C SER A 24 18.99 -9.03 22.75
N ASP A 25 19.48 -7.85 23.09
CA ASP A 25 19.51 -6.68 22.23
C ASP A 25 20.81 -6.65 21.43
N ASP A 26 20.86 -5.87 20.36
CA ASP A 26 22.08 -5.54 19.64
C ASP A 26 22.36 -4.04 19.80
N VAL A 27 23.63 -3.70 20.00
CA VAL A 27 24.05 -2.31 20.24
C VAL A 27 25.11 -1.91 19.21
N PHE A 28 24.86 -0.80 18.52
CA PHE A 28 25.74 -0.23 17.50
C PHE A 28 26.32 1.08 18.02
N PHE A 29 27.62 1.12 18.24
CA PHE A 29 28.36 2.29 18.65
C PHE A 29 28.94 3.02 17.44
N PHE A 30 28.86 4.35 17.46
CA PHE A 30 29.47 5.22 16.46
C PHE A 30 29.82 6.60 17.02
N THR A 31 30.84 7.22 16.44
CA THR A 31 31.28 8.59 16.78
C THR A 31 30.88 9.55 15.68
N LEU A 32 30.34 10.72 16.06
CA LEU A 32 30.06 11.84 15.16
C LEU A 32 31.12 12.93 15.36
N GLU A 33 31.79 13.33 14.28
CA GLU A 33 32.77 14.43 14.30
C GLU A 33 32.31 15.66 13.48
N ASP A 34 31.08 15.63 12.94
CA ASP A 34 30.52 16.71 12.12
C ASP A 34 29.16 17.18 12.63
N SER A 35 29.15 18.43 13.11
CA SER A 35 27.96 19.13 13.59
C SER A 35 26.95 19.52 12.51
N SER A 36 27.31 19.33 11.24
CA SER A 36 26.51 19.74 10.09
C SER A 36 25.88 18.56 9.35
N SER A 37 25.81 17.35 9.90
CA SER A 37 25.25 16.18 9.19
C SER A 37 23.89 15.68 9.75
N VAL A 38 23.04 15.13 8.88
CA VAL A 38 21.77 14.42 9.19
C VAL A 38 22.07 12.93 9.36
N ILE A 39 21.55 12.34 10.43
CA ILE A 39 21.68 10.92 10.74
C ILE A 39 20.41 10.18 10.35
N HIS A 40 20.57 9.08 9.62
CA HIS A 40 19.52 8.13 9.28
C HIS A 40 19.86 6.77 9.88
N VAL A 41 18.98 6.25 10.73
CA VAL A 41 19.05 4.89 11.27
C VAL A 41 17.81 4.15 10.79
N ASN A 42 17.99 3.01 10.12
CA ASN A 42 16.86 2.21 9.65
C ASN A 42 17.01 0.75 10.06
N LEU A 43 15.90 0.15 10.47
CA LEU A 43 15.69 -1.28 10.63
C LEU A 43 14.71 -1.71 9.55
N PHE A 44 15.04 -2.76 8.80
CA PHE A 44 14.19 -3.23 7.71
C PHE A 44 14.33 -4.73 7.51
N ASN A 45 13.47 -5.32 6.66
CA ASN A 45 13.40 -6.77 6.45
C ASN A 45 13.16 -7.56 7.75
N ILE A 46 12.32 -7.02 8.62
CA ILE A 46 12.05 -7.61 9.94
C ILE A 46 11.19 -8.85 9.80
N THR A 47 11.70 -9.96 10.33
CA THR A 47 11.01 -11.25 10.28
C THR A 47 11.09 -12.00 11.60
N GLY A 48 10.09 -12.84 11.89
CA GLY A 48 10.05 -13.64 13.12
C GLY A 48 9.47 -12.93 14.35
N GLY A 49 9.17 -11.63 14.24
CA GLY A 49 8.51 -10.83 15.27
C GLY A 49 8.53 -9.34 14.93
N ASP A 50 8.67 -8.53 15.97
CA ASP A 50 8.66 -7.07 15.97
C ASP A 50 9.93 -6.57 16.70
N ALA A 51 10.67 -5.66 16.09
CA ALA A 51 11.90 -5.11 16.64
C ALA A 51 11.88 -3.59 16.60
N ASP A 52 12.32 -2.98 17.70
CA ASP A 52 12.29 -1.55 17.92
C ASP A 52 13.71 -0.94 17.86
N LEU A 53 13.75 0.38 17.67
CA LEU A 53 14.98 1.18 17.69
C LEU A 53 14.96 2.22 18.81
N GLU A 54 16.07 2.32 19.54
CA GLU A 54 16.39 3.42 20.45
C GLU A 54 17.78 3.99 20.11
N LEU A 55 17.90 5.32 20.05
CA LEU A 55 19.18 6.01 19.91
C LEU A 55 19.53 6.72 21.22
N TYR A 56 20.77 6.53 21.67
CA TYR A 56 21.33 7.14 22.87
C TYR A 56 22.57 7.98 22.53
N GLU A 57 22.75 9.09 23.23
CA GLU A 57 24.03 9.79 23.33
C GLU A 57 24.83 9.19 24.49
N ASP A 58 26.06 8.74 24.23
CA ASP A 58 27.01 8.26 25.22
C ASP A 58 27.54 9.43 26.06
N SER A 59 26.68 9.92 26.94
CA SER A 59 26.95 11.11 27.76
C SER A 59 28.12 10.91 28.73
N ASN A 60 28.53 9.66 28.95
CA ASN A 60 29.57 9.30 29.90
C ASN A 60 30.88 8.81 29.22
N LEU A 61 30.89 8.73 27.89
CA LEU A 61 32.02 8.46 27.00
C LEU A 61 32.74 7.15 27.33
N ASN A 62 31.98 6.09 27.60
CA ASN A 62 32.53 4.79 27.95
C ASN A 62 32.36 3.72 26.85
N GLY A 63 31.67 4.06 25.75
CA GLY A 63 31.41 3.19 24.61
C GLY A 63 30.46 2.03 24.90
N THR A 64 29.70 2.08 26.00
CA THR A 64 28.81 1.01 26.44
C THR A 64 27.46 1.53 26.90
N LEU A 65 26.38 0.96 26.37
CA LEU A 65 25.02 1.37 26.72
C LEU A 65 24.73 1.06 28.20
N ASP A 66 24.59 2.10 29.02
CA ASP A 66 24.26 1.99 30.44
C ASP A 66 23.40 3.17 30.97
N SER A 67 23.19 3.22 32.29
CA SER A 67 22.35 4.23 32.93
C SER A 67 22.89 5.66 32.87
N GLY A 68 24.14 5.83 32.45
CA GLY A 68 24.80 7.10 32.23
C GLY A 68 24.49 7.73 30.88
N ASP A 69 23.82 7.02 29.97
CA ASP A 69 23.54 7.48 28.61
C ASP A 69 22.16 8.12 28.48
N LEU A 70 22.06 9.08 27.57
CA LEU A 70 20.84 9.86 27.35
C LEU A 70 20.07 9.28 26.17
N LEU A 71 18.84 8.79 26.40
CA LEU A 71 17.94 8.43 25.30
C LEU A 71 17.56 9.70 24.53
N VAL A 72 17.90 9.71 23.23
CA VAL A 72 17.66 10.81 22.32
C VAL A 72 16.30 10.67 21.65
N VAL A 73 16.04 9.49 21.06
CA VAL A 73 14.82 9.21 20.29
C VAL A 73 14.61 7.70 20.20
N SER A 74 13.34 7.29 20.07
CA SER A 74 12.93 5.90 19.87
C SER A 74 11.93 5.80 18.72
N SER A 75 11.96 4.68 18.00
CA SER A 75 10.97 4.29 17.00
C SER A 75 10.38 2.95 17.41
N THR A 76 9.06 2.92 17.64
CA THR A 76 8.33 1.76 18.16
C THR A 76 7.07 1.52 17.31
N ARG A 77 7.25 1.35 16.00
CA ARG A 77 6.12 1.09 15.09
C ARG A 77 5.62 -0.33 15.37
N ASN A 78 4.35 -0.62 15.05
CA ASN A 78 3.78 -1.91 15.44
C ASN A 78 3.94 -2.93 14.31
N ASN A 79 4.17 -4.20 14.68
CA ASN A 79 4.26 -5.38 13.80
C ASN A 79 5.64 -5.53 13.14
N ASN A 80 5.70 -6.17 11.97
CA ASN A 80 6.91 -6.34 11.17
C ASN A 80 7.12 -5.15 10.20
N GLU A 81 6.67 -3.95 10.58
CA GLU A 81 6.93 -2.74 9.80
C GLU A 81 8.42 -2.37 9.92
N ASP A 82 8.95 -1.59 8.97
CA ASP A 82 10.32 -1.09 9.05
C ASP A 82 10.39 0.11 10.03
N GLU A 83 11.37 0.11 10.94
CA GLU A 83 11.62 1.21 11.88
C GLU A 83 12.63 2.18 11.31
N PHE A 84 12.39 3.47 11.53
CA PHE A 84 13.38 4.49 11.21
C PHE A 84 13.45 5.58 12.27
N ILE A 85 14.66 6.13 12.39
CA ILE A 85 14.98 7.33 13.15
C ILE A 85 15.71 8.29 12.20
N LYS A 86 15.19 9.51 12.10
CA LYS A 86 15.80 10.63 11.35
C LYS A 86 16.02 11.78 12.33
N ILE A 87 17.24 12.31 12.38
CA ILE A 87 17.57 13.48 13.22
C ILE A 87 17.98 14.63 12.31
N LEU A 88 17.15 15.69 12.30
CA LEU A 88 17.38 16.91 11.52
C LEU A 88 18.05 17.99 12.36
N GLU A 89 18.84 18.86 11.71
CA GLU A 89 19.46 20.04 12.33
C GLU A 89 18.43 20.98 13.01
N ALA A 90 17.20 21.02 12.47
CA ALA A 90 16.12 21.85 13.00
C ALA A 90 15.43 21.28 14.25
N ASP A 91 15.66 20.00 14.59
CA ASP A 91 15.09 19.31 15.76
C ASP A 91 16.09 19.25 16.95
N ILE A 92 17.23 19.96 16.84
CA ILE A 92 18.31 20.00 17.85
C ILE A 92 17.93 20.93 19.01
N ASP A 93 17.02 20.51 19.88
CA ASP A 93 17.03 20.93 21.29
C ASP A 93 17.62 19.79 22.13
N GLY A 94 18.96 19.73 22.20
CA GLY A 94 19.68 18.88 23.17
C GLY A 94 20.51 17.70 22.64
N ILE A 95 20.73 17.59 21.32
CA ILE A 95 21.57 16.55 20.71
C ILE A 95 22.95 17.15 20.35
N ASN A 96 24.04 16.56 20.84
CA ASN A 96 25.41 17.00 20.53
C ASN A 96 25.98 16.23 19.32
N LEU A 97 26.04 16.86 18.15
CA LEU A 97 26.51 16.23 16.91
C LEU A 97 28.05 16.11 16.80
N ASP A 98 28.77 16.46 17.87
CA ASP A 98 30.20 16.17 18.10
C ASP A 98 30.29 15.30 19.37
N SER A 99 29.81 14.06 19.28
CA SER A 99 29.63 13.14 20.41
C SER A 99 29.58 11.68 19.95
N ASP A 100 29.66 10.79 20.94
CA ASP A 100 29.55 9.35 20.77
C ASP A 100 28.08 8.90 20.95
N TYR A 101 27.62 7.96 20.12
CA TYR A 101 26.24 7.50 20.09
C TYR A 101 26.13 5.99 20.09
N LEU A 102 25.03 5.48 20.65
CA LEU A 102 24.68 4.07 20.68
C LEU A 102 23.27 3.88 20.11
N VAL A 103 23.12 3.07 19.06
CA VAL A 103 21.81 2.56 18.64
C VAL A 103 21.57 1.21 19.30
N LYS A 104 20.43 1.05 19.95
CA LYS A 104 19.96 -0.23 20.47
C LYS A 104 18.82 -0.73 19.59
N VAL A 105 18.98 -1.94 19.06
CA VAL A 105 17.91 -2.74 18.46
C VAL A 105 17.46 -3.75 19.50
N PHE A 106 16.16 -3.88 19.73
CA PHE A 106 15.60 -4.84 20.68
C PHE A 106 14.28 -5.41 20.21
N SER A 107 13.96 -6.63 20.63
CA SER A 107 12.67 -7.26 20.27
C SER A 107 11.54 -6.70 21.14
N PHE A 108 10.48 -6.22 20.50
CA PHE A 108 9.24 -5.80 21.15
C PHE A 108 8.27 -6.98 21.32
N ASP A 109 8.06 -7.75 20.26
CA ASP A 109 7.30 -9.01 20.27
C ASP A 109 8.02 -10.09 19.45
N GLY A 110 7.82 -11.35 19.82
CA GLY A 110 8.53 -12.49 19.24
C GLY A 110 9.70 -13.01 20.09
N ASN A 111 10.07 -14.27 19.85
CA ASN A 111 11.16 -14.92 20.59
C ASN A 111 12.52 -14.72 19.91
N THR A 112 12.53 -14.52 18.60
CA THR A 112 13.71 -14.33 17.76
C THR A 112 13.26 -13.51 16.55
N VAL A 113 13.87 -12.35 16.38
CA VAL A 113 13.55 -11.40 15.32
C VAL A 113 14.81 -11.14 14.53
N ASP A 114 14.78 -11.48 13.25
CA ASP A 114 15.85 -11.22 12.29
C ASP A 114 15.58 -9.88 11.60
N TYR A 115 16.64 -9.10 11.35
CA TYR A 115 16.55 -7.77 10.77
C TYR A 115 17.78 -7.42 9.93
N ASP A 116 17.61 -6.45 9.03
CA ASP A 116 18.68 -5.71 8.39
C ASP A 116 18.74 -4.28 8.98
N PHE A 117 19.93 -3.80 9.25
CA PHE A 117 20.21 -2.50 9.85
C PHE A 117 21.01 -1.64 8.89
N SER A 118 20.69 -0.34 8.82
CA SER A 118 21.51 0.65 8.14
C SER A 118 21.69 1.92 8.94
N LEU A 119 22.88 2.50 8.84
CA LEU A 119 23.25 3.79 9.42
C LEU A 119 23.95 4.66 8.38
N VAL A 120 23.43 5.87 8.18
CA VAL A 120 23.91 6.81 7.16
C VAL A 120 24.01 8.22 7.75
N MET A 121 25.12 8.91 7.46
CA MET A 121 25.27 10.35 7.68
C MET A 121 25.34 11.10 6.36
N THR A 122 24.67 12.24 6.29
CA THR A 122 24.67 13.11 5.10
C THR A 122 24.84 14.57 5.49
N GLU A 123 25.65 15.36 4.78
CA GLU A 123 25.82 16.79 5.11
C GLU A 123 24.50 17.59 4.94
N ALA A 124 24.24 18.43 5.94
CA ALA A 124 23.17 19.41 6.03
C ALA A 124 23.70 20.78 5.61
N THR A 125 23.87 21.03 4.30
CA THR A 125 23.64 22.37 3.70
C THR A 125 23.72 22.34 2.16
N PRO A 126 23.13 23.34 1.48
CA PRO A 126 22.59 23.18 0.15
C PRO A 126 23.60 23.47 -0.96
N SER A 127 23.37 22.83 -2.10
CA SER A 127 23.99 23.06 -3.41
C SER A 127 25.50 22.77 -3.52
N GLU A 128 25.84 21.55 -3.92
CA GLU A 128 26.60 21.27 -5.14
C GLU A 128 26.57 19.76 -5.41
N GLU A 129 26.42 19.39 -6.69
CA GLU A 129 26.31 18.01 -7.18
C GLU A 129 27.43 17.10 -6.63
N VAL A 130 27.13 16.26 -5.65
CA VAL A 130 27.82 14.98 -5.51
C VAL A 130 27.06 13.99 -6.39
N GLY A 131 27.46 13.96 -7.66
CA GLY A 131 26.93 13.05 -8.65
C GLY A 131 27.17 11.60 -8.22
N ILE A 132 26.15 10.98 -7.62
CA ILE A 132 25.92 9.57 -7.88
C ILE A 132 25.33 9.54 -9.29
N ASN A 133 26.20 9.23 -10.24
CA ASN A 133 25.83 8.99 -11.62
C ASN A 133 25.05 7.66 -11.68
N LEU A 134 23.79 7.65 -11.23
CA LEU A 134 22.85 6.55 -11.43
C LEU A 134 22.15 6.78 -12.76
N SER A 135 22.93 6.52 -13.81
CA SER A 135 22.48 6.53 -15.18
C SER A 135 22.11 5.08 -15.55
N PRO A 136 20.95 4.87 -16.18
CA PRO A 136 21.03 4.37 -17.53
C PRO A 136 20.49 5.44 -18.48
N ASN A 137 21.24 6.52 -18.60
CA ASN A 137 21.11 7.65 -19.51
C ASN A 137 19.65 7.90 -19.88
N ASN A 138 18.88 8.42 -18.93
CA ASN A 138 17.73 9.26 -19.20
C ASN A 138 17.12 9.72 -17.86
N GLN A 139 17.71 10.76 -17.27
CA GLN A 139 16.90 11.74 -16.54
C GLN A 139 15.83 12.21 -17.52
N THR A 140 14.64 11.62 -17.43
CA THR A 140 13.51 12.05 -18.24
C THR A 140 12.57 12.74 -17.30
N VAL A 141 12.68 14.07 -17.29
CA VAL A 141 11.67 14.93 -16.67
C VAL A 141 10.38 14.73 -17.45
N PHE A 142 9.47 13.91 -16.93
CA PHE A 142 8.21 13.62 -17.59
C PHE A 142 7.12 14.56 -17.09
N SER A 143 6.77 15.54 -17.92
CA SER A 143 5.43 16.12 -17.90
C SER A 143 4.45 15.17 -18.59
N ASP A 144 3.41 14.76 -17.85
CA ASP A 144 2.17 14.10 -18.33
C ASP A 144 2.21 12.62 -18.78
N PHE A 145 3.32 11.88 -18.66
CA PHE A 145 3.38 10.47 -19.06
C PHE A 145 4.68 9.76 -18.61
N ILE A 146 4.58 8.61 -17.94
CA ILE A 146 5.72 7.68 -17.81
C ILE A 146 5.47 6.50 -18.76
N ARG A 147 6.44 6.18 -19.62
CA ARG A 147 6.69 4.81 -20.10
C ARG A 147 8.16 4.57 -19.81
N GLY A 148 8.44 3.90 -18.69
CA GLY A 148 9.72 3.22 -18.53
C GLY A 148 9.78 2.12 -19.58
N THR A 149 10.71 2.22 -20.53
CA THR A 149 10.95 1.15 -21.50
C THR A 149 11.95 0.16 -20.91
N ASN A 150 11.56 -1.12 -20.80
CA ASN A 150 12.40 -2.31 -20.56
C ASN A 150 13.76 -2.01 -19.93
N SER A 151 13.77 -1.64 -18.65
CA SER A 151 15.01 -1.54 -17.87
C SER A 151 15.11 -2.80 -17.02
N SER A 152 16.23 -3.51 -17.13
CA SER A 152 16.46 -4.74 -16.39
C SER A 152 17.14 -4.42 -15.05
N ILE A 153 16.44 -4.56 -13.93
CA ILE A 153 17.07 -4.44 -12.61
C ILE A 153 17.69 -5.80 -12.28
N VAL A 154 19.02 -5.87 -12.19
CA VAL A 154 19.76 -7.11 -11.92
C VAL A 154 20.35 -7.06 -10.51
N ASN A 155 20.08 -8.07 -9.67
CA ASN A 155 20.80 -8.40 -8.43
C ASN A 155 20.91 -7.28 -7.38
N ARG A 156 19.99 -7.25 -6.40
CA ARG A 156 19.99 -6.33 -5.23
C ARG A 156 20.22 -4.84 -5.54
N ASN A 157 19.94 -4.44 -6.77
CA ASN A 157 19.98 -3.06 -7.21
C ASN A 157 18.57 -2.45 -7.14
N PHE A 158 18.52 -1.13 -7.10
CA PHE A 158 17.28 -0.37 -7.21
C PHE A 158 17.34 0.62 -8.37
N ASP A 159 16.21 0.82 -9.05
CA ASP A 159 16.02 1.92 -10.00
C ASP A 159 15.15 2.99 -9.33
N ALA A 160 15.52 4.27 -9.50
CA ALA A 160 14.73 5.41 -9.01
C ALA A 160 14.23 6.26 -10.18
N ILE A 161 12.94 6.59 -10.19
CA ILE A 161 12.29 7.33 -11.26
C ILE A 161 11.61 8.58 -10.68
N GLU A 162 12.06 9.76 -11.08
CA GLU A 162 11.40 11.02 -10.69
C GLU A 162 10.01 11.14 -11.33
N TYR A 163 9.02 11.59 -10.55
CA TYR A 163 7.73 12.05 -11.04
C TYR A 163 7.47 13.48 -10.60
N THR A 164 6.67 14.21 -11.38
CA THR A 164 6.09 15.49 -10.97
C THR A 164 4.63 15.51 -11.40
N THR A 165 3.75 15.85 -10.47
CA THR A 165 2.31 15.89 -10.69
C THR A 165 1.71 17.17 -10.14
N SER A 166 0.86 17.84 -10.92
CA SER A 166 0.23 19.12 -10.54
C SER A 166 -0.99 18.96 -9.61
N GLN A 167 -1.45 17.72 -9.43
CA GLN A 167 -2.62 17.36 -8.63
C GLN A 167 -2.50 15.89 -8.19
N GLN A 168 -3.37 15.42 -7.30
CA GLN A 168 -3.38 14.03 -6.88
C GLN A 168 -3.53 13.06 -8.08
N GLY A 169 -2.79 11.97 -8.05
CA GLY A 169 -2.70 10.99 -9.13
C GLY A 169 -2.58 9.56 -8.63
N VAL A 170 -2.45 8.64 -9.58
CA VAL A 170 -2.04 7.27 -9.28
C VAL A 170 -0.89 6.92 -10.20
N ILE A 171 0.16 6.38 -9.61
CA ILE A 171 1.20 5.69 -10.35
C ILE A 171 0.73 4.26 -10.53
N PHE A 172 0.37 3.93 -11.77
CA PHE A 172 0.04 2.56 -12.17
C PHE A 172 1.25 1.92 -12.82
N GLY A 173 1.55 0.68 -12.51
CA GLY A 173 2.65 -0.03 -13.15
C GLY A 173 2.33 -1.49 -13.33
N GLN A 174 2.95 -2.10 -14.33
CA GLN A 174 3.03 -3.54 -14.48
C GLN A 174 4.50 -3.94 -14.42
N ILE A 175 4.80 -4.83 -13.49
CA ILE A 175 6.10 -5.48 -13.45
C ILE A 175 5.91 -6.85 -14.08
N SER A 176 6.48 -7.05 -15.26
CA SER A 176 6.41 -8.34 -15.94
C SER A 176 7.71 -9.09 -15.76
N THR A 177 7.62 -10.34 -15.33
CA THR A 177 8.80 -11.13 -15.04
C THR A 177 8.77 -12.42 -15.84
N ASP A 178 9.93 -12.80 -16.37
CA ASP A 178 10.11 -14.11 -17.02
C ASP A 178 10.13 -15.27 -16.01
N PHE A 179 10.14 -14.96 -14.71
CA PHE A 179 10.24 -15.91 -13.61
C PHE A 179 8.94 -16.01 -12.81
N ASN A 180 8.65 -17.21 -12.31
CA ASN A 180 7.45 -17.52 -11.53
C ASN A 180 7.45 -16.92 -10.12
N GLU A 181 8.63 -16.57 -9.58
CA GLU A 181 8.80 -15.93 -8.28
C GLU A 181 9.35 -14.52 -8.50
N THR A 182 8.61 -13.53 -8.01
CA THR A 182 9.04 -12.14 -7.98
C THR A 182 9.16 -11.71 -6.53
N ASN A 183 10.23 -11.03 -6.19
CA ASN A 183 10.32 -10.31 -4.93
C ASN A 183 10.84 -8.91 -5.27
N LEU A 184 9.92 -8.06 -5.72
CA LEU A 184 10.21 -6.66 -6.00
C LEU A 184 9.50 -5.82 -4.95
N ASN A 185 10.21 -4.88 -4.36
CA ASN A 185 9.64 -3.87 -3.50
C ASN A 185 9.53 -2.54 -4.27
N VAL A 186 8.36 -1.92 -4.22
CA VAL A 186 8.11 -0.64 -4.88
C VAL A 186 7.81 0.40 -3.82
N ARG A 187 8.63 1.45 -3.76
CA ARG A 187 8.48 2.55 -2.80
C ARG A 187 8.26 3.86 -3.54
N ILE A 188 7.39 4.70 -3.01
CA ILE A 188 7.16 6.07 -3.45
C ILE A 188 7.75 6.99 -2.41
N PHE A 189 8.48 8.00 -2.87
CA PHE A 189 9.11 9.01 -2.05
C PHE A 189 8.61 10.39 -2.46
N ASP A 190 8.39 11.29 -1.49
CA ASP A 190 8.23 12.73 -1.71
C ASP A 190 9.61 13.38 -1.83
N ASP A 191 9.81 14.26 -2.82
CA ASP A 191 11.02 15.10 -2.90
C ASP A 191 10.92 16.23 -1.87
N SER A 192 11.05 15.86 -0.60
CA SER A 192 10.75 16.74 0.54
C SER A 192 11.72 17.91 0.67
N ASN A 193 12.89 17.82 0.03
CA ASN A 193 13.88 18.89 -0.03
C ASN A 193 13.84 19.67 -1.37
N ASN A 194 13.00 19.24 -2.31
CA ASN A 194 12.76 19.80 -3.63
C ASN A 194 14.05 20.03 -4.44
N ASN A 195 15.00 19.09 -4.33
CA ASN A 195 16.33 19.19 -4.94
C ASN A 195 16.48 18.37 -6.22
N THR A 196 15.44 17.62 -6.63
CA THR A 196 15.43 16.82 -7.86
C THR A 196 16.40 15.64 -7.86
N VAL A 197 16.90 15.23 -6.69
CA VAL A 197 17.85 14.15 -6.51
C VAL A 197 17.29 13.19 -5.47
N PHE A 198 17.09 11.92 -5.87
CA PHE A 198 16.66 10.89 -4.94
C PHE A 198 17.73 10.71 -3.85
N ASP A 199 17.38 11.04 -2.61
CA ASP A 199 18.30 10.98 -1.48
C ASP A 199 17.58 10.66 -0.15
N PRO A 200 18.32 10.30 0.92
CA PRO A 200 17.71 9.89 2.19
C PRO A 200 16.81 10.94 2.86
N ARG A 201 16.84 12.20 2.43
CA ARG A 201 15.97 13.25 2.96
C ARG A 201 14.54 13.15 2.42
N ASP A 202 14.34 12.42 1.33
CA ASP A 202 13.03 12.16 0.73
C ASP A 202 12.18 11.23 1.60
N GLU A 203 10.91 11.55 1.81
CA GLU A 203 10.02 10.81 2.70
C GLU A 203 9.29 9.69 1.96
N ILE A 204 9.31 8.45 2.48
CA ILE A 204 8.50 7.36 1.93
C ILE A 204 7.01 7.67 2.11
N LEU A 205 6.29 7.84 1.01
CA LEU A 205 4.85 8.05 0.96
C LEU A 205 4.04 6.75 0.87
N GLY A 206 4.64 5.68 0.37
CA GLY A 206 3.94 4.40 0.22
C GLY A 206 4.85 3.30 -0.30
N GLN A 207 4.49 2.06 0.02
CA GLN A 207 5.23 0.87 -0.38
C GLN A 207 4.27 -0.22 -0.84
N GLN A 208 4.68 -1.00 -1.84
CA GLN A 208 3.97 -2.19 -2.29
C GLN A 208 4.95 -3.30 -2.66
N GLU A 209 4.79 -4.45 -2.02
CA GLU A 209 5.52 -5.66 -2.39
C GLU A 209 4.82 -6.40 -3.54
N ILE A 210 5.62 -6.81 -4.51
CA ILE A 210 5.17 -7.53 -5.70
C ILE A 210 5.73 -8.94 -5.67
N THR A 211 4.91 -9.85 -5.16
CA THR A 211 5.27 -11.25 -4.89
C THR A 211 4.83 -12.24 -5.98
N ARG A 212 4.22 -11.74 -7.07
CA ARG A 212 3.71 -12.56 -8.17
C ARG A 212 4.16 -12.04 -9.53
N GLN A 213 4.37 -12.99 -10.46
CA GLN A 213 4.55 -12.70 -11.88
C GLN A 213 3.42 -11.79 -12.40
N ASN A 214 3.79 -10.74 -13.12
CA ASN A 214 2.86 -9.72 -13.65
C ASN A 214 2.12 -8.94 -12.55
N GLY A 215 2.76 -8.69 -11.40
CA GLY A 215 2.15 -7.88 -10.35
C GLY A 215 2.01 -6.42 -10.74
N PHE A 216 1.02 -5.76 -10.13
CA PHE A 216 0.64 -4.39 -10.46
C PHE A 216 1.02 -3.46 -9.33
N ILE A 217 1.54 -2.31 -9.73
CA ILE A 217 1.71 -1.16 -8.85
C ILE A 217 0.45 -0.33 -8.99
N SER A 218 -0.16 0.03 -7.88
CA SER A 218 -1.25 1.00 -7.84
C SER A 218 -1.06 1.83 -6.59
N ILE A 219 -0.25 2.89 -6.69
CA ILE A 219 0.12 3.70 -5.53
C ILE A 219 -0.38 5.13 -5.72
N PRO A 220 -1.18 5.66 -4.78
CA PRO A 220 -1.63 7.05 -4.84
C PRO A 220 -0.43 7.99 -4.66
N VAL A 221 -0.47 9.13 -5.38
CA VAL A 221 0.53 10.20 -5.23
C VAL A 221 -0.18 11.54 -5.06
N GLU A 222 0.32 12.36 -4.15
CA GLU A 222 -0.14 13.73 -3.96
C GLU A 222 0.43 14.68 -5.01
N ALA A 223 -0.15 15.88 -5.11
CA ALA A 223 0.41 16.95 -5.92
C ALA A 223 1.82 17.29 -5.43
N GLY A 224 2.81 17.24 -6.31
CA GLY A 224 4.19 17.45 -5.90
C GLY A 224 5.18 16.75 -6.82
N ARG A 225 6.40 16.64 -6.32
CA ARG A 225 7.50 15.92 -6.95
C ARG A 225 7.92 14.80 -6.03
N GLY A 226 8.38 13.70 -6.61
CA GLY A 226 8.83 12.57 -5.83
C GLY A 226 9.56 11.55 -6.67
N PHE A 227 9.87 10.41 -6.07
CA PHE A 227 10.59 9.33 -6.72
C PHE A 227 9.84 8.01 -6.55
N VAL A 228 9.90 7.16 -7.57
CA VAL A 228 9.50 5.75 -7.50
C VAL A 228 10.76 4.92 -7.46
N GLN A 229 11.01 4.25 -6.34
CA GLN A 229 12.07 3.28 -6.21
C GLN A 229 11.53 1.88 -6.48
N LEU A 230 12.20 1.14 -7.36
CA LEU A 230 11.96 -0.27 -7.63
C LEU A 230 13.17 -1.04 -7.12
N GLU A 231 13.02 -1.79 -6.04
CA GLU A 231 14.09 -2.58 -5.43
C GLU A 231 13.89 -4.06 -5.74
N ASN A 232 14.91 -4.68 -6.34
CA ASN A 232 14.91 -6.11 -6.62
C ASN A 232 15.50 -6.89 -5.44
N LEU A 233 14.64 -7.57 -4.70
CA LEU A 233 15.01 -8.41 -3.54
C LEU A 233 15.36 -9.86 -3.95
N SER A 234 15.46 -10.14 -5.24
CA SER A 234 15.83 -11.45 -5.77
C SER A 234 17.19 -11.45 -6.47
N ASP A 235 17.71 -12.66 -6.70
CA ASP A 235 18.91 -12.88 -7.50
C ASP A 235 18.63 -12.82 -9.03
N SER A 236 17.36 -12.67 -9.45
CA SER A 236 16.92 -12.71 -10.85
C SER A 236 16.59 -11.32 -11.39
N GLY A 237 16.89 -11.04 -12.66
CA GLY A 237 16.56 -9.75 -13.28
C GLY A 237 15.07 -9.60 -13.62
N TYR A 238 14.55 -8.36 -13.59
CA TYR A 238 13.14 -8.05 -13.90
C TYR A 238 12.99 -6.95 -14.96
N ASP A 239 12.02 -7.12 -15.85
CA ASP A 239 11.54 -6.06 -16.72
C ASP A 239 10.33 -5.38 -16.08
N TYR A 240 10.20 -4.07 -16.24
CA TYR A 240 9.05 -3.34 -15.71
C TYR A 240 8.58 -2.25 -16.67
N SER A 241 7.29 -1.94 -16.58
CA SER A 241 6.69 -0.78 -17.21
C SER A 241 5.87 -0.01 -16.17
N LEU A 242 6.12 1.29 -16.09
CA LEU A 242 5.40 2.18 -15.19
C LEU A 242 4.66 3.23 -16.02
N THR A 243 3.41 3.49 -15.67
CA THR A 243 2.53 4.50 -16.26
C THR A 243 1.83 5.31 -15.17
N ALA A 244 2.28 6.54 -14.94
CA ALA A 244 1.58 7.46 -14.06
C ALA A 244 0.48 8.23 -14.80
N SER A 245 -0.64 8.49 -14.14
CA SER A 245 -1.69 9.38 -14.63
C SER A 245 -2.38 10.09 -13.48
N TYR A 246 -2.79 11.34 -13.72
CA TYR A 246 -3.65 12.07 -12.80
C TYR A 246 -4.94 11.30 -12.54
N ALA A 247 -5.42 11.34 -11.31
CA ALA A 247 -6.72 10.84 -10.94
C ALA A 247 -7.74 11.98 -11.09
N ASN A 248 -9.01 11.62 -11.18
CA ASN A 248 -10.08 12.57 -10.98
C ASN A 248 -10.25 12.80 -9.48
N ALA A 249 -10.50 14.05 -9.06
CA ALA A 249 -10.75 14.37 -7.66
C ALA A 249 -11.87 13.50 -7.06
N SER A 250 -11.81 13.28 -5.73
CA SER A 250 -12.87 12.58 -4.99
C SER A 250 -14.24 13.17 -5.29
N THR A 251 -15.26 12.30 -5.33
CA THR A 251 -16.63 12.78 -5.23
C THR A 251 -16.89 13.42 -3.87
N THR A 252 -17.85 14.34 -3.81
CA THR A 252 -18.42 14.87 -2.55
C THR A 252 -19.85 14.40 -2.34
N ASP A 253 -20.37 13.51 -3.19
CA ASP A 253 -21.76 13.06 -3.13
C ASP A 253 -21.96 12.04 -2.00
N GLN A 254 -22.73 12.44 -0.99
CA GLN A 254 -23.10 11.60 0.14
C GLN A 254 -24.53 11.07 0.08
N SER A 255 -25.24 11.22 -1.05
CA SER A 255 -26.61 10.72 -1.21
C SER A 255 -26.66 9.19 -1.14
N ALA A 256 -27.75 8.65 -0.60
CA ALA A 256 -27.88 7.21 -0.37
C ALA A 256 -27.68 6.39 -1.66
N LEU A 257 -26.91 5.31 -1.58
CA LEU A 257 -26.81 4.33 -2.65
C LEU A 257 -28.11 3.52 -2.70
N THR A 258 -28.58 3.25 -3.92
CA THR A 258 -29.78 2.44 -4.16
C THR A 258 -29.42 1.29 -5.08
N LEU A 259 -29.70 0.05 -4.65
CA LEU A 259 -29.63 -1.11 -5.51
C LEU A 259 -30.83 -1.10 -6.47
N ARG A 260 -30.55 -1.02 -7.76
CA ARG A 260 -31.53 -1.06 -8.85
C ARG A 260 -30.88 -1.45 -10.17
N GLY A 261 -31.68 -1.55 -11.23
CA GLY A 261 -31.14 -1.70 -12.59
C GLY A 261 -30.17 -0.56 -12.94
N GLY A 262 -28.93 -0.91 -13.28
CA GLY A 262 -27.86 0.04 -13.58
C GLY A 262 -26.87 0.27 -12.42
N THR A 263 -27.07 -0.36 -11.25
CA THR A 263 -26.19 -0.18 -10.08
C THR A 263 -25.68 -1.51 -9.52
N ALA A 264 -25.67 -2.58 -10.34
CA ALA A 264 -25.19 -3.90 -9.90
C ALA A 264 -23.72 -3.88 -9.45
N GLN A 265 -22.93 -2.91 -9.92
CA GLN A 265 -21.54 -2.72 -9.53
C GLN A 265 -21.36 -2.59 -8.00
N ILE A 266 -22.35 -2.05 -7.28
CA ILE A 266 -22.36 -1.96 -5.82
C ILE A 266 -22.07 -3.34 -5.19
N ALA A 267 -22.70 -4.40 -5.69
CA ALA A 267 -22.53 -5.74 -5.15
C ALA A 267 -21.13 -6.32 -5.42
N TYR A 268 -20.56 -6.05 -6.59
CA TYR A 268 -19.21 -6.50 -6.95
C TYR A 268 -18.14 -5.79 -6.11
N VAL A 269 -18.23 -4.48 -5.98
CA VAL A 269 -17.30 -3.70 -5.17
C VAL A 269 -17.41 -4.09 -3.70
N ALA A 270 -18.62 -4.14 -3.13
CA ALA A 270 -18.81 -4.44 -1.71
C ALA A 270 -18.42 -5.88 -1.32
N TYR A 271 -18.75 -6.86 -2.16
CA TYR A 271 -18.57 -8.27 -1.81
C TYR A 271 -17.24 -8.87 -2.28
N TYR A 272 -16.76 -8.46 -3.46
CA TYR A 272 -15.54 -9.01 -4.05
C TYR A 272 -14.38 -8.01 -4.09
N GLY A 273 -14.61 -6.74 -3.76
CA GLY A 273 -13.57 -5.71 -3.77
C GLY A 273 -13.05 -5.35 -5.16
N ARG A 274 -13.78 -5.69 -6.24
CA ARG A 274 -13.28 -5.54 -7.62
C ARG A 274 -14.34 -5.05 -8.61
N PRO A 275 -13.92 -4.56 -9.79
CA PRO A 275 -14.83 -4.33 -10.90
C PRO A 275 -15.44 -5.64 -11.40
N ALA A 276 -16.72 -5.58 -11.75
CA ALA A 276 -17.39 -6.66 -12.45
C ALA A 276 -16.80 -6.86 -13.85
N ASP A 277 -16.89 -8.07 -14.40
CA ASP A 277 -16.72 -8.25 -15.83
C ASP A 277 -17.95 -7.66 -16.59
N PRO A 278 -17.80 -7.25 -17.87
CA PRO A 278 -18.89 -6.62 -18.61
C PRO A 278 -20.13 -7.50 -18.72
N SER A 279 -19.98 -8.81 -18.86
CA SER A 279 -21.11 -9.73 -18.99
C SER A 279 -21.86 -9.88 -17.65
N GLY A 280 -21.14 -9.98 -16.55
CA GLY A 280 -21.66 -10.07 -15.19
C GLY A 280 -22.47 -8.84 -14.79
N VAL A 281 -21.91 -7.63 -14.91
CA VAL A 281 -22.62 -6.41 -14.52
C VAL A 281 -23.88 -6.19 -15.37
N ASN A 282 -23.81 -6.45 -16.68
CA ASN A 282 -24.95 -6.32 -17.58
C ASN A 282 -26.07 -7.31 -17.22
N PHE A 283 -25.71 -8.57 -16.96
CA PHE A 283 -26.66 -9.58 -16.51
C PHE A 283 -27.38 -9.17 -15.22
N TRP A 284 -26.65 -8.73 -14.20
CA TRP A 284 -27.26 -8.32 -12.94
C TRP A 284 -28.07 -7.03 -13.05
N ASN A 285 -27.61 -6.07 -13.85
CA ASN A 285 -28.38 -4.87 -14.15
C ASN A 285 -29.72 -5.19 -14.81
N GLU A 286 -29.75 -6.13 -15.76
CA GLU A 286 -30.98 -6.59 -16.41
C GLU A 286 -31.91 -7.29 -15.40
N ILE A 287 -31.37 -8.18 -14.57
CA ILE A 287 -32.13 -8.89 -13.54
C ILE A 287 -32.74 -7.92 -12.51
N LEU A 288 -31.98 -6.94 -12.04
CA LEU A 288 -32.46 -5.90 -11.11
C LEU A 288 -33.55 -5.03 -11.76
N ARG A 289 -33.35 -4.65 -13.03
CA ARG A 289 -34.30 -3.86 -13.81
C ARG A 289 -35.62 -4.61 -14.02
N ASN A 290 -35.56 -5.85 -14.50
CA ASN A 290 -36.74 -6.70 -14.70
C ASN A 290 -37.41 -7.07 -13.37
N GLY A 291 -36.62 -7.11 -12.30
CA GLY A 291 -37.08 -7.26 -10.92
C GLY A 291 -37.85 -6.07 -10.37
N ASN A 292 -37.74 -4.90 -11.03
CA ASN A 292 -38.14 -3.59 -10.50
C ASN A 292 -37.56 -3.34 -9.10
N VAL A 293 -36.32 -3.78 -8.87
CA VAL A 293 -35.64 -3.57 -7.59
C VAL A 293 -35.30 -2.09 -7.45
N ASN A 294 -35.71 -1.49 -6.33
CA ASN A 294 -35.29 -0.17 -5.91
C ASN A 294 -35.18 -0.17 -4.38
N TYR A 295 -33.97 -0.37 -3.88
CA TYR A 295 -33.74 -0.60 -2.45
C TYR A 295 -32.53 0.16 -1.93
N SER A 296 -32.76 0.97 -0.90
CA SER A 296 -31.74 1.45 0.02
C SER A 296 -32.26 1.36 1.46
N PRO A 297 -31.53 0.73 2.40
CA PRO A 297 -31.91 0.74 3.80
C PRO A 297 -31.85 2.17 4.38
N ARG A 298 -30.98 3.05 3.82
CA ARG A 298 -30.81 4.43 4.29
C ARG A 298 -32.00 5.34 3.97
N THR A 299 -32.78 5.03 2.93
CA THR A 299 -34.02 5.75 2.61
C THR A 299 -35.26 5.14 3.28
N GLY A 300 -35.09 4.02 4.02
CA GLY A 300 -36.20 3.28 4.62
C GLY A 300 -36.98 2.43 3.62
N ASP A 301 -36.40 2.12 2.45
CA ASP A 301 -37.06 1.27 1.46
C ASP A 301 -37.26 -0.15 2.01
N THR A 302 -38.37 -0.77 1.63
CA THR A 302 -38.66 -2.17 2.01
C THR A 302 -38.75 -3.04 0.76
N LEU A 303 -37.97 -4.12 0.73
CA LEU A 303 -38.07 -5.14 -0.31
C LEU A 303 -39.30 -6.01 -0.10
N THR A 304 -40.21 -6.00 -1.08
CA THR A 304 -41.45 -6.80 -1.08
C THR A 304 -41.63 -7.54 -2.41
N GLY A 305 -42.39 -8.64 -2.38
CA GLY A 305 -42.75 -9.41 -3.58
C GLY A 305 -41.53 -9.80 -4.43
N ASN A 306 -41.60 -9.50 -5.73
CA ASN A 306 -40.54 -9.82 -6.69
C ASN A 306 -39.20 -9.15 -6.35
N GLN A 307 -39.20 -7.95 -5.76
CA GLN A 307 -37.95 -7.27 -5.39
C GLN A 307 -37.16 -8.07 -4.36
N ARG A 308 -37.86 -8.64 -3.34
CA ARG A 308 -37.24 -9.53 -2.35
C ARG A 308 -36.69 -10.79 -2.99
N THR A 309 -37.42 -11.40 -3.93
CA THR A 309 -36.95 -12.59 -4.66
C THR A 309 -35.67 -12.29 -5.43
N VAL A 310 -35.60 -11.17 -6.14
CA VAL A 310 -34.41 -10.78 -6.92
C VAL A 310 -33.24 -10.39 -6.02
N TYR A 311 -33.49 -9.66 -4.93
CA TYR A 311 -32.48 -9.37 -3.92
C TYR A 311 -31.89 -10.67 -3.33
N ASN A 312 -32.74 -11.63 -2.97
CA ASN A 312 -32.27 -12.92 -2.45
C ASN A 312 -31.46 -13.69 -3.50
N ARG A 313 -31.84 -13.58 -4.79
CA ARG A 313 -31.10 -14.20 -5.88
C ARG A 313 -29.68 -13.64 -6.01
N ILE A 314 -29.50 -12.31 -5.99
CA ILE A 314 -28.15 -11.72 -6.10
C ILE A 314 -27.25 -12.13 -4.94
N VAL A 315 -27.72 -12.02 -3.69
CA VAL A 315 -26.90 -12.39 -2.52
C VAL A 315 -26.60 -13.90 -2.48
N ASN A 316 -27.53 -14.76 -2.92
CA ASN A 316 -27.30 -16.19 -2.98
C ASN A 316 -26.32 -16.59 -4.09
N ASP A 317 -26.47 -16.03 -5.29
CA ASP A 317 -25.58 -16.37 -6.42
C ASP A 317 -24.15 -15.85 -6.16
N PHE A 318 -24.00 -14.68 -5.54
CA PHE A 318 -22.69 -14.17 -5.10
C PHE A 318 -22.10 -15.02 -3.97
N GLY A 319 -22.88 -15.27 -2.91
CA GLY A 319 -22.41 -16.00 -1.73
C GLY A 319 -21.99 -17.44 -2.02
N ASN A 320 -22.63 -18.11 -2.98
CA ASN A 320 -22.37 -19.50 -3.36
C ASN A 320 -21.39 -19.65 -4.54
N SER A 321 -20.76 -18.56 -5.00
CA SER A 321 -19.83 -18.61 -6.12
C SER A 321 -18.51 -19.31 -5.75
N ALA A 322 -17.80 -19.82 -6.75
CA ALA A 322 -16.45 -20.36 -6.56
C ALA A 322 -15.45 -19.28 -6.10
N GLU A 323 -15.67 -18.03 -6.51
CA GLU A 323 -14.90 -16.86 -6.07
C GLU A 323 -15.10 -16.59 -4.58
N SER A 324 -16.36 -16.58 -4.10
CA SER A 324 -16.68 -16.44 -2.69
C SER A 324 -15.96 -17.47 -1.82
N ASN A 325 -15.93 -18.74 -2.26
CA ASN A 325 -15.23 -19.79 -1.52
C ASN A 325 -13.71 -19.61 -1.50
N ARG A 326 -13.10 -19.16 -2.60
CA ARG A 326 -11.65 -18.90 -2.63
C ARG A 326 -11.27 -17.67 -1.80
N LEU A 327 -12.12 -16.65 -1.80
CA LEU A 327 -11.89 -15.39 -1.09
C LEU A 327 -12.11 -15.54 0.42
N PHE A 328 -13.19 -16.21 0.82
CA PHE A 328 -13.65 -16.23 2.20
C PHE A 328 -13.64 -17.63 2.84
N GLY A 329 -13.46 -18.71 2.08
CA GLY A 329 -13.70 -20.08 2.55
C GLY A 329 -12.84 -20.49 3.76
N ASN A 330 -11.61 -19.97 3.84
CA ASN A 330 -10.67 -20.26 4.93
C ASN A 330 -10.68 -19.21 6.06
N MET A 331 -11.51 -18.17 5.95
CA MET A 331 -11.60 -17.09 6.94
C MET A 331 -12.67 -17.38 8.00
N SER A 332 -12.40 -16.97 9.23
CA SER A 332 -13.41 -16.84 10.28
C SER A 332 -14.45 -15.77 9.93
N ASN A 333 -15.61 -15.80 10.57
CA ASN A 333 -16.63 -14.78 10.35
C ASN A 333 -16.18 -13.37 10.75
N ARG A 334 -15.26 -13.25 11.72
CA ARG A 334 -14.70 -11.95 12.12
C ARG A 334 -13.79 -11.38 11.03
N GLU A 335 -12.89 -12.21 10.49
CA GLU A 335 -12.02 -11.84 9.38
C GLU A 335 -12.84 -11.49 8.13
N LYS A 336 -13.89 -12.26 7.81
CA LYS A 336 -14.81 -11.96 6.70
C LYS A 336 -15.47 -10.59 6.84
N VAL A 337 -15.89 -10.21 8.05
CA VAL A 337 -16.50 -8.89 8.30
C VAL A 337 -15.48 -7.78 8.06
N ASN A 338 -14.28 -7.88 8.62
CA ASN A 338 -13.23 -6.90 8.37
C ASN A 338 -12.85 -6.83 6.89
N GLN A 339 -12.75 -7.97 6.21
CA GLN A 339 -12.41 -8.00 4.79
C GLN A 339 -13.44 -7.26 3.92
N VAL A 340 -14.73 -7.42 4.20
CA VAL A 340 -15.79 -6.66 3.53
C VAL A 340 -15.69 -5.16 3.81
N TYR A 341 -15.38 -4.77 5.05
CA TYR A 341 -15.16 -3.36 5.39
C TYR A 341 -13.97 -2.78 4.64
N ASN A 342 -12.84 -3.50 4.54
CA ASN A 342 -11.69 -3.07 3.76
C ASN A 342 -12.02 -2.93 2.27
N PHE A 343 -12.70 -3.92 1.66
CA PHE A 343 -13.15 -3.80 0.26
C PHE A 343 -14.07 -2.61 0.00
N THR A 344 -14.97 -2.34 0.95
CA THR A 344 -16.02 -1.34 0.76
C THR A 344 -15.52 0.08 1.09
N PHE A 345 -14.70 0.21 2.14
CA PHE A 345 -14.37 1.49 2.80
C PHE A 345 -12.88 1.74 3.02
N GLY A 346 -11.99 0.80 2.68
CA GLY A 346 -10.53 1.00 2.86
C GLY A 346 -10.07 0.98 4.31
N ARG A 347 -10.87 0.42 5.22
CA ARG A 347 -10.59 0.42 6.65
C ARG A 347 -11.23 -0.76 7.34
N ASP A 348 -10.71 -1.09 8.52
CA ASP A 348 -11.31 -2.09 9.40
C ASP A 348 -12.66 -1.64 9.98
N ALA A 349 -13.48 -2.64 10.34
CA ALA A 349 -14.74 -2.42 11.01
C ALA A 349 -14.52 -1.94 12.44
N GLU A 350 -15.36 -1.01 12.90
CA GLU A 350 -15.34 -0.60 14.30
C GLU A 350 -15.71 -1.79 15.20
N THR A 351 -15.08 -1.87 16.38
CA THR A 351 -15.27 -3.00 17.30
C THR A 351 -16.74 -3.35 17.57
N ALA A 352 -17.60 -2.34 17.72
CA ALA A 352 -19.03 -2.56 17.95
C ALA A 352 -19.73 -3.18 16.73
N GLY A 353 -19.48 -2.66 15.51
CA GLY A 353 -20.02 -3.20 14.27
C GLY A 353 -19.48 -4.60 13.98
N LEU A 354 -18.17 -4.80 14.14
CA LEU A 354 -17.49 -6.08 13.99
C LEU A 354 -18.12 -7.16 14.86
N ASN A 355 -18.32 -6.89 16.15
CA ASN A 355 -18.93 -7.83 17.08
C ASN A 355 -20.39 -8.15 16.72
N TYR A 356 -21.18 -7.14 16.36
CA TYR A 356 -22.56 -7.32 15.96
C TYR A 356 -22.68 -8.22 14.73
N TRP A 357 -21.98 -7.88 13.64
CA TRP A 357 -22.07 -8.62 12.38
C TRP A 357 -21.48 -10.02 12.47
N THR A 358 -20.37 -10.19 13.19
CA THR A 358 -19.81 -11.52 13.49
C THR A 358 -20.85 -12.41 14.19
N THR A 359 -21.61 -11.86 15.14
CA THR A 359 -22.68 -12.58 15.83
C THR A 359 -23.82 -12.96 14.88
N GLN A 360 -24.23 -12.06 13.98
CA GLN A 360 -25.28 -12.36 12.99
C GLN A 360 -24.86 -13.48 12.03
N LEU A 361 -23.59 -13.48 11.59
CA LEU A 361 -23.04 -14.51 10.72
C LEU A 361 -22.90 -15.86 11.45
N ASN A 362 -22.41 -15.86 12.70
CA ASN A 362 -22.28 -17.07 13.51
C ASN A 362 -23.63 -17.76 13.75
N ASN A 363 -24.69 -16.98 13.94
CA ASN A 363 -26.04 -17.50 14.16
C ASN A 363 -26.76 -17.89 12.86
N GLY A 364 -26.16 -17.64 11.69
CA GLY A 364 -26.81 -17.83 10.39
C GLY A 364 -28.01 -16.90 10.15
N ALA A 365 -28.12 -15.81 10.92
CA ALA A 365 -29.21 -14.84 10.81
C ALA A 365 -29.11 -14.01 9.52
N VAL A 366 -27.88 -13.81 9.03
CA VAL A 366 -27.58 -13.19 7.74
C VAL A 366 -26.49 -14.00 7.03
N THR A 367 -26.49 -13.98 5.70
CA THR A 367 -25.36 -14.49 4.91
C THR A 367 -24.30 -13.40 4.77
N LEU A 368 -23.05 -13.77 4.45
CA LEU A 368 -21.98 -12.80 4.23
C LEU A 368 -22.31 -11.83 3.10
N ALA A 369 -22.87 -12.34 1.98
CA ALA A 369 -23.26 -11.52 0.85
C ALA A 369 -24.41 -10.55 1.16
N THR A 370 -25.38 -10.97 1.98
CA THR A 370 -26.41 -10.06 2.51
C THR A 370 -25.77 -8.97 3.37
N PHE A 371 -24.93 -9.35 4.33
CA PHE A 371 -24.23 -8.40 5.18
C PHE A 371 -23.44 -7.36 4.36
N ALA A 372 -22.62 -7.78 3.40
CA ALA A 372 -21.81 -6.87 2.59
C ALA A 372 -22.66 -5.87 1.81
N LEU A 373 -23.75 -6.34 1.21
CA LEU A 373 -24.65 -5.47 0.45
C LEU A 373 -25.41 -4.49 1.36
N GLU A 374 -25.85 -4.91 2.54
CA GLU A 374 -26.48 -4.01 3.52
C GLU A 374 -25.51 -2.96 4.06
N VAL A 375 -24.25 -3.34 4.33
CA VAL A 375 -23.20 -2.39 4.76
C VAL A 375 -22.94 -1.34 3.68
N ALA A 376 -22.75 -1.78 2.43
CA ALA A 376 -22.52 -0.88 1.32
C ALA A 376 -23.69 0.09 1.08
N LEU A 377 -24.93 -0.42 1.08
CA LEU A 377 -26.12 0.43 0.87
C LEU A 377 -26.44 1.30 2.10
N GLY A 378 -25.97 0.92 3.28
CA GLY A 378 -26.09 1.66 4.53
C GLY A 378 -24.97 2.70 4.79
N ALA A 379 -23.98 2.78 3.89
CA ALA A 379 -22.82 3.66 4.03
C ALA A 379 -23.20 5.14 4.18
N GLN A 380 -22.42 5.86 4.98
CA GLN A 380 -22.64 7.26 5.36
C GLN A 380 -21.31 8.00 5.51
N ASN A 381 -21.36 9.33 5.51
CA ASN A 381 -20.18 10.20 5.74
C ASN A 381 -19.00 9.85 4.81
N GLN A 382 -17.81 9.58 5.35
CA GLN A 382 -16.63 9.23 4.56
C GLN A 382 -16.79 7.89 3.84
N ASP A 383 -17.44 6.90 4.46
CA ASP A 383 -17.60 5.56 3.89
C ASP A 383 -18.34 5.57 2.55
N ILE A 384 -19.37 6.41 2.41
CA ILE A 384 -20.11 6.50 1.14
C ILE A 384 -19.31 7.23 0.06
N ILE A 385 -18.40 8.14 0.44
CA ILE A 385 -17.51 8.82 -0.50
C ILE A 385 -16.49 7.81 -1.03
N VAL A 386 -15.82 7.05 -0.15
CA VAL A 386 -14.88 6.00 -0.51
C VAL A 386 -15.56 4.96 -1.42
N LEU A 387 -16.71 4.43 -1.00
CA LEU A 387 -17.42 3.43 -1.77
C LEU A 387 -17.84 3.95 -3.16
N ARG A 388 -18.27 5.21 -3.27
CA ARG A 388 -18.59 5.81 -4.58
C ARG A 388 -17.37 6.00 -5.44
N ASN A 389 -16.24 6.37 -4.87
CA ASN A 389 -14.99 6.50 -5.62
C ASN A 389 -14.59 5.16 -6.23
N LYS A 390 -14.67 4.07 -5.45
CA LYS A 390 -14.47 2.70 -5.93
C LYS A 390 -15.54 2.33 -6.98
N ILE A 391 -16.83 2.55 -6.75
CA ILE A 391 -17.88 2.22 -7.74
C ILE A 391 -17.69 2.96 -9.07
N ASN A 392 -17.43 4.26 -9.05
CA ASN A 392 -17.24 5.05 -10.27
C ASN A 392 -16.02 4.56 -11.07
N SER A 393 -14.92 4.25 -10.38
CA SER A 393 -13.72 3.69 -10.99
C SER A 393 -14.00 2.31 -11.58
N ALA A 394 -14.72 1.47 -10.83
CA ALA A 394 -15.11 0.14 -11.25
C ALA A 394 -16.07 0.14 -12.46
N ASP A 395 -17.02 1.07 -12.51
CA ASP A 395 -17.92 1.25 -13.65
C ASP A 395 -17.13 1.67 -14.90
N LEU A 396 -16.18 2.60 -14.78
CA LEU A 396 -15.31 3.01 -15.89
C LEU A 396 -14.46 1.83 -16.40
N PHE A 397 -13.90 1.04 -15.50
CA PHE A 397 -13.14 -0.16 -15.84
C PHE A 397 -13.98 -1.18 -16.59
N SER A 398 -15.13 -1.57 -16.03
CA SER A 398 -16.04 -2.55 -16.62
C SER A 398 -16.57 -2.09 -17.98
N THR A 399 -16.84 -0.80 -18.17
CA THR A 399 -17.30 -0.26 -19.47
C THR A 399 -16.19 -0.15 -20.51
N SER A 400 -14.94 -0.04 -20.07
CA SER A 400 -13.78 0.09 -20.96
C SER A 400 -13.32 -1.25 -21.54
N ILE A 401 -13.62 -2.38 -20.88
CA ILE A 401 -13.39 -3.73 -21.44
C ILE A 401 -14.31 -3.94 -22.66
N ASN A 402 -13.76 -3.72 -23.85
CA ASN A 402 -14.52 -3.67 -25.09
C ASN A 402 -13.92 -4.56 -26.20
N THR A 403 -12.68 -5.02 -26.05
CA THR A 403 -12.06 -5.96 -26.99
C THR A 403 -12.25 -7.42 -26.55
N GLN A 404 -12.09 -8.36 -27.48
CA GLN A 404 -12.16 -9.79 -27.14
C GLN A 404 -10.95 -10.23 -26.30
N ALA A 405 -9.78 -9.62 -26.52
CA ALA A 405 -8.58 -9.89 -25.74
C ALA A 405 -8.78 -9.48 -24.28
N GLU A 406 -9.22 -8.24 -24.02
CA GLU A 406 -9.50 -7.75 -22.66
C GLU A 406 -10.56 -8.60 -21.95
N ARG A 407 -11.66 -8.98 -22.62
CA ARG A 407 -12.68 -9.85 -22.03
C ARG A 407 -12.15 -11.23 -21.66
N THR A 408 -11.21 -11.76 -22.44
CA THR A 408 -10.60 -13.06 -22.17
C THR A 408 -9.61 -12.94 -21.01
N ALA A 409 -8.83 -11.87 -20.98
CA ALA A 409 -7.86 -11.60 -19.92
C ALA A 409 -8.52 -11.27 -18.57
N TYR A 410 -9.62 -10.51 -18.57
CA TYR A 410 -10.43 -10.25 -17.38
C TYR A 410 -11.43 -11.38 -17.08
N SER A 411 -10.94 -12.61 -16.96
CA SER A 411 -11.75 -13.75 -16.56
C SER A 411 -11.05 -14.67 -15.54
N GLY A 412 -11.84 -15.42 -14.77
CA GLY A 412 -11.32 -16.40 -13.80
C GLY A 412 -10.55 -15.79 -12.64
N SER A 413 -9.72 -16.61 -11.96
CA SER A 413 -9.04 -16.22 -10.73
C SER A 413 -8.01 -15.11 -10.89
N SER A 414 -7.38 -14.97 -12.06
CA SER A 414 -6.43 -13.89 -12.34
C SER A 414 -7.12 -12.53 -12.33
N ALA A 415 -8.29 -12.43 -13.00
CA ALA A 415 -9.08 -11.21 -13.03
C ALA A 415 -9.57 -10.77 -11.65
N GLU A 416 -9.79 -11.73 -10.76
CA GLU A 416 -10.26 -11.44 -9.41
C GLU A 416 -9.17 -10.82 -8.55
N VAL A 417 -7.94 -11.32 -8.65
CA VAL A 417 -6.77 -10.72 -8.00
C VAL A 417 -6.48 -9.35 -8.62
N PHE A 418 -6.32 -9.31 -9.95
CA PHE A 418 -6.09 -8.07 -10.70
C PHE A 418 -7.10 -6.98 -10.33
N GLY A 419 -8.39 -7.31 -10.38
CA GLY A 419 -9.44 -6.33 -10.17
C GLY A 419 -9.51 -5.81 -8.75
N ARG A 420 -9.14 -6.62 -7.74
CA ARG A 420 -9.05 -6.16 -6.35
C ARG A 420 -7.87 -5.23 -6.17
N ASP A 421 -6.69 -5.66 -6.60
CA ASP A 421 -5.44 -4.90 -6.45
C ASP A 421 -5.55 -3.56 -7.20
N TRP A 422 -6.17 -3.56 -8.39
CA TRP A 422 -6.43 -2.34 -9.14
C TRP A 422 -7.38 -1.38 -8.42
N LEU A 423 -8.46 -1.91 -7.82
CA LEU A 423 -9.52 -1.07 -7.24
C LEU A 423 -9.17 -0.53 -5.85
N ASP A 424 -8.25 -1.17 -5.14
CA ASP A 424 -7.95 -0.89 -3.75
C ASP A 424 -7.65 0.60 -3.47
N PRO A 425 -6.84 1.31 -4.27
CA PRO A 425 -6.41 2.66 -3.90
C PRO A 425 -7.44 3.78 -4.10
N PHE A 426 -8.58 3.52 -4.74
CA PHE A 426 -9.57 4.55 -5.10
C PHE A 426 -10.45 4.98 -3.92
N GLU A 427 -9.84 5.37 -2.81
CA GLU A 427 -10.54 5.85 -1.60
C GLU A 427 -10.85 7.33 -1.65
N ASN A 428 -9.85 8.15 -2.04
CA ASN A 428 -9.93 9.61 -2.00
C ASN A 428 -9.87 10.25 -3.40
N PHE A 429 -9.99 9.46 -4.46
CA PHE A 429 -10.01 9.90 -5.84
C PHE A 429 -10.64 8.84 -6.74
N THR A 430 -10.89 9.16 -8.01
CA THR A 430 -11.46 8.22 -8.99
C THR A 430 -10.57 8.04 -10.20
N ALA A 431 -10.66 6.86 -10.83
CA ALA A 431 -9.98 6.60 -12.09
C ALA A 431 -10.46 7.57 -13.18
N ASN A 432 -9.54 7.94 -14.06
CA ASN A 432 -9.86 8.51 -15.36
C ASN A 432 -9.64 7.46 -16.46
N GLN A 433 -9.99 7.81 -17.72
CA GLN A 433 -9.86 6.85 -18.83
C GLN A 433 -8.43 6.37 -19.02
N ARG A 434 -7.43 7.25 -18.84
CA ARG A 434 -6.02 6.90 -19.03
C ARG A 434 -5.53 5.88 -18.00
N ILE A 435 -5.95 6.02 -16.74
CA ILE A 435 -5.70 5.03 -15.68
C ILE A 435 -6.28 3.66 -16.09
N VAL A 436 -7.52 3.64 -16.57
CA VAL A 436 -8.18 2.40 -17.00
C VAL A 436 -7.50 1.80 -18.23
N ASP A 437 -7.16 2.59 -19.25
CA ASP A 437 -6.49 2.10 -20.46
C ASP A 437 -5.11 1.50 -20.14
N SER A 438 -4.40 2.08 -19.18
CA SER A 438 -3.12 1.56 -18.69
C SER A 438 -3.31 0.20 -18.02
N ALA A 439 -4.32 0.09 -17.15
CA ALA A 439 -4.65 -1.17 -16.50
C ALA A 439 -5.10 -2.26 -17.51
N LEU A 440 -5.89 -1.90 -18.52
CA LEU A 440 -6.33 -2.85 -19.55
C LEU A 440 -5.20 -3.29 -20.47
N THR A 441 -4.28 -2.39 -20.81
CA THR A 441 -3.06 -2.76 -21.54
C THR A 441 -2.30 -3.81 -20.73
N ALA A 442 -2.08 -3.51 -19.45
CA ALA A 442 -1.33 -4.35 -18.55
C ALA A 442 -1.99 -5.70 -18.26
N LEU A 443 -3.31 -5.77 -18.34
CA LEU A 443 -4.06 -7.01 -18.21
C LEU A 443 -3.87 -7.95 -19.41
N THR A 444 -3.59 -7.40 -20.60
CA THR A 444 -3.50 -8.16 -21.86
C THR A 444 -2.08 -8.51 -22.30
N GLU A 445 -1.07 -7.92 -21.67
CA GLU A 445 0.35 -8.25 -21.79
C GLU A 445 0.71 -9.37 -20.81
#